data_AF-A0A3M1II73-F1
#
_entry.id   AF-A0A3M1II73-F1
#
_cell.length_a   1.000
_cell.length_b   1.000
_cell.length_c   1.000
_cell.angle_alpha   90.00
_cell.angle_beta   90.00
_cell.angle_gamma   90.00
#
_symmetry.space_group_name_H-M   'P 1'
#
loop_
_entity.id
_entity.type
_entity.pdbx_description
1 polymer ?
#
loop_
_entity_poly.entity_id
_entity_poly.type
_entity_poly.pdbx_seq_one_letter_code
_entity_poly.pdbx_strand_id
1 'polypeptide(L)'
;MIYNRELLNNLKRLVGLFMIVFYALYKEMSMFRKGVFFLLPIFSFMVSGSILSAEKSTKDYIKDLQSSDPKTVIAAAHYLGKEEEKEAIDPLIAVAKNNSNTQVRVAAIAALGQMDEKGKPTTELKNIIVSDKNNTVVYAALLAILNLKDFDNKAAKEAIDYCDKNKSDDPFIKDAVQKIKKLMK
;
A
#
# COMPACT_ATOMS: atom_id res chain seq x y z
N MET A 1 19.58 -43.31 -10.10
CA MET A 1 18.47 -43.80 -9.24
C MET A 1 18.89 -44.19 -7.81
N ILE A 2 20.07 -43.75 -7.32
CA ILE A 2 20.65 -44.19 -6.03
C ILE A 2 20.39 -43.17 -4.91
N TYR A 3 20.39 -41.87 -5.23
CA TYR A 3 20.24 -40.76 -4.26
C TYR A 3 18.92 -40.80 -3.45
N ASN A 4 17.84 -41.30 -4.05
CA ASN A 4 16.52 -41.30 -3.40
C ASN A 4 16.36 -42.44 -2.34
N ARG A 5 17.14 -43.52 -2.43
CA ARG A 5 17.08 -44.63 -1.46
C ARG A 5 17.77 -44.27 -0.14
N GLU A 6 18.89 -43.55 -0.21
CA GLU A 6 19.66 -43.16 0.97
C GLU A 6 18.89 -42.13 1.81
N LEU A 7 18.25 -41.15 1.16
CA LEU A 7 17.36 -40.19 1.81
C LEU A 7 16.19 -40.89 2.51
N LEU A 8 15.55 -41.86 1.84
CA LEU A 8 14.44 -42.62 2.39
C LEU A 8 14.86 -43.46 3.61
N ASN A 9 16.06 -44.04 3.58
CA ASN A 9 16.60 -44.82 4.68
C ASN A 9 16.96 -43.94 5.88
N ASN A 10 17.53 -42.76 5.64
CA ASN A 10 17.81 -41.77 6.68
C ASN A 10 16.50 -41.25 7.30
N LEU A 11 15.46 -41.02 6.49
CA LEU A 11 14.14 -40.62 6.97
C LEU A 11 13.49 -41.71 7.84
N LYS A 12 13.56 -42.98 7.42
CA LYS A 12 13.06 -44.12 8.22
C LYS A 12 13.79 -44.26 9.56
N ARG A 13 15.11 -44.03 9.59
CA ARG A 13 15.90 -44.03 10.82
C ARG A 13 15.54 -42.86 11.74
N LEU A 14 15.33 -41.67 11.19
CA LEU A 14 14.92 -40.49 11.94
C LEU A 14 13.54 -40.67 12.57
N VAL A 15 12.57 -41.19 11.80
CA VAL A 15 11.22 -41.51 12.30
C VAL A 15 11.28 -42.61 13.36
N GLY A 16 12.13 -43.62 13.18
CA GLY A 16 12.35 -44.66 14.19
C GLY A 16 12.92 -44.12 15.50
N LEU A 17 13.95 -43.26 15.45
CA LEU A 17 14.50 -42.59 16.63
C LEU A 17 13.45 -41.71 17.31
N PHE A 18 12.68 -40.96 16.54
CA PHE A 18 11.62 -40.11 17.06
C PHE A 18 10.56 -40.93 17.81
N MET A 19 10.11 -42.05 17.24
CA MET A 19 9.15 -42.95 17.89
C MET A 19 9.69 -43.55 19.19
N ILE A 20 10.98 -43.90 19.25
CA ILE A 20 11.62 -44.44 20.45
C ILE A 20 11.72 -43.38 21.55
N VAL A 21 12.18 -42.17 21.20
CA VAL A 21 12.27 -41.03 22.13
C VAL A 21 10.88 -40.64 22.62
N PHE A 22 9.90 -40.58 21.73
CA PHE A 22 8.50 -40.29 22.07
C PHE A 22 7.91 -41.36 23.00
N TYR A 23 8.15 -42.64 22.74
CA TYR A 23 7.69 -43.74 23.60
C TYR A 23 8.39 -43.72 24.97
N ALA A 24 9.69 -43.42 25.02
CA ALA A 24 10.44 -43.28 26.27
C ALA A 24 9.93 -42.10 27.12
N LEU A 25 9.71 -40.93 26.49
CA LEU A 25 9.11 -39.76 27.14
C LEU A 25 7.68 -40.05 27.63
N TYR A 26 6.88 -40.76 26.82
CA TYR A 26 5.53 -41.16 27.20
C TYR A 26 5.53 -42.14 28.39
N LYS A 27 6.48 -43.09 28.42
CA LYS A 27 6.64 -44.06 29.50
C LYS A 27 7.08 -43.38 30.80
N GLU A 28 8.01 -42.42 30.75
CA GLU A 28 8.42 -41.65 31.93
C GLU A 28 7.30 -40.73 32.44
N MET A 29 6.53 -40.10 31.54
CA MET A 29 5.35 -39.30 31.91
C MET A 29 4.23 -40.13 32.54
N SER A 30 4.11 -41.43 32.22
CA SER A 30 3.10 -42.32 32.83
C SER A 30 3.28 -42.54 34.34
N MET A 31 4.51 -42.35 34.86
CA MET A 31 4.76 -42.42 36.31
C MET A 31 4.31 -41.16 37.05
N PHE A 32 4.08 -40.04 36.35
CA PHE A 32 3.63 -38.77 36.94
C PHE A 32 2.10 -38.63 36.86
N ARG A 33 1.42 -39.52 37.59
CA ARG A 33 0.04 -39.40 38.13
C ARG A 33 -0.94 -38.48 37.36
N LYS A 34 -1.80 -39.09 36.52
CA LYS A 34 -3.26 -38.83 36.29
C LYS A 34 -3.82 -37.38 36.25
N GLY A 35 -3.01 -36.32 36.18
CA GLY A 35 -3.45 -34.92 36.24
C GLY A 35 -3.20 -34.10 34.98
N VAL A 36 -2.32 -34.56 34.07
CA VAL A 36 -1.93 -33.79 32.87
C VAL A 36 -2.79 -34.15 31.64
N PHE A 37 -3.57 -35.24 31.72
CA PHE A 37 -4.42 -35.73 30.61
C PHE A 37 -5.60 -34.80 30.27
N PHE A 38 -5.88 -33.76 31.07
CA PHE A 38 -6.94 -32.80 30.82
C PHE A 38 -6.51 -31.53 30.05
N LEU A 39 -5.21 -31.34 29.74
CA LEU A 39 -4.72 -30.09 29.12
C LEU A 39 -4.34 -30.21 27.63
N LEU A 40 -4.27 -31.42 27.08
CA LEU A 40 -3.87 -31.65 25.68
C LEU A 40 -4.93 -31.30 24.61
N PRO A 41 -6.26 -31.30 24.86
CA PRO A 41 -7.22 -30.77 23.88
C PRO A 41 -7.23 -29.23 23.83
N ILE A 42 -6.81 -28.55 24.91
CA ILE A 42 -6.88 -27.10 25.02
C ILE A 42 -5.71 -26.43 24.28
N PHE A 43 -4.52 -27.05 24.32
CA PHE A 43 -3.34 -26.51 23.63
C PHE A 43 -3.41 -26.67 22.10
N SER A 44 -4.07 -27.73 21.60
CA SER A 44 -4.29 -27.90 20.16
C SER A 44 -5.37 -26.97 19.61
N PHE A 45 -6.28 -26.46 20.45
CA PHE A 45 -7.34 -25.52 20.03
C PHE A 45 -6.88 -24.06 20.11
N MET A 46 -5.88 -23.75 20.94
CA MET A 46 -5.40 -22.37 21.13
C MET A 46 -4.47 -21.88 20.00
N VAL A 47 -3.91 -22.78 19.19
CA VAL A 47 -3.05 -22.42 18.03
C VAL A 47 -3.85 -22.18 16.75
N SER A 48 -5.12 -22.58 16.68
CA SER A 48 -5.94 -22.48 15.46
C SER A 48 -6.71 -21.16 15.28
N GLY A 49 -6.77 -20.30 16.31
CA GLY A 49 -7.61 -19.10 16.30
C GLY A 49 -6.97 -17.84 15.69
N SER A 50 -5.67 -17.85 15.38
CA SER A 50 -4.91 -16.63 15.08
C SER A 50 -4.55 -16.44 13.60
N ILE A 51 -5.02 -17.28 12.69
CA ILE A 51 -4.59 -17.26 11.28
C ILE A 51 -5.81 -17.33 10.36
N LEU A 52 -6.47 -16.19 10.15
CA LEU A 52 -6.97 -15.70 8.84
C LEU A 52 -7.67 -14.34 9.02
N SER A 53 -6.95 -13.28 9.39
CA SER A 53 -7.36 -11.97 8.89
C SER A 53 -6.96 -11.96 7.43
N ALA A 54 -7.91 -12.15 6.51
CA ALA A 54 -7.62 -11.96 5.10
C ALA A 54 -7.08 -10.54 4.93
N GLU A 55 -5.81 -10.42 4.53
CA GLU A 55 -5.22 -9.12 4.22
C GLU A 55 -6.04 -8.47 3.10
N LYS A 56 -6.37 -7.19 3.24
CA LYS A 56 -7.16 -6.48 2.22
C LYS A 56 -6.40 -6.51 0.90
N SER A 57 -7.09 -6.87 -0.17
CA SER A 57 -6.53 -6.84 -1.51
C SER A 57 -6.55 -5.42 -2.09
N THR A 58 -5.78 -5.18 -3.16
CA THR A 58 -5.82 -3.94 -3.95
C THR A 58 -7.25 -3.58 -4.36
N LYS A 59 -8.06 -4.56 -4.75
CA LYS A 59 -9.47 -4.36 -5.13
C LYS A 59 -10.33 -3.87 -3.96
N ASP A 60 -10.04 -4.33 -2.75
CA ASP A 60 -10.75 -3.88 -1.55
C ASP A 60 -10.41 -2.43 -1.24
N TYR A 61 -9.15 -2.03 -1.37
CA TYR A 61 -8.75 -0.63 -1.22
C TYR A 61 -9.31 0.28 -2.33
N ILE A 62 -9.38 -0.20 -3.58
CA ILE A 62 -10.07 0.54 -4.65
C ILE A 62 -11.54 0.74 -4.31
N LYS A 63 -12.20 -0.27 -3.72
CA LYS A 63 -13.59 -0.15 -3.26
C LYS A 63 -13.73 0.85 -2.12
N ASP A 64 -12.79 0.87 -1.18
CA ASP A 64 -12.78 1.83 -0.06
C ASP A 64 -12.69 3.29 -0.52
N LEU A 65 -12.13 3.57 -1.71
CA LEU A 65 -12.13 4.92 -2.28
C LEU A 65 -13.54 5.49 -2.51
N GLN A 66 -14.55 4.63 -2.56
CA GLN A 66 -15.97 5.00 -2.71
C GLN A 66 -16.69 5.16 -1.36
N SER A 67 -15.99 5.00 -0.23
CA SER A 67 -16.56 5.16 1.11
C SER A 67 -17.06 6.58 1.35
N SER A 68 -18.13 6.71 2.14
CA SER A 68 -18.61 8.00 2.64
C SER A 68 -17.77 8.53 3.80
N ASP A 69 -16.97 7.68 4.46
CA ASP A 69 -16.07 8.08 5.53
C ASP A 69 -14.74 8.59 4.95
N PRO A 70 -14.40 9.88 5.15
CA PRO A 70 -13.14 10.45 4.65
C PRO A 70 -11.89 9.72 5.16
N LYS A 71 -11.91 9.19 6.38
CA LYS A 71 -10.73 8.50 6.94
C LYS A 71 -10.45 7.20 6.19
N THR A 72 -11.50 6.44 5.88
CA THR A 72 -11.42 5.24 5.05
C THR A 72 -10.85 5.54 3.67
N VAL A 73 -11.36 6.59 3.00
CA VAL A 73 -10.86 6.97 1.66
C VAL A 73 -9.39 7.40 1.70
N ILE A 74 -8.99 8.19 2.71
CA ILE A 74 -7.59 8.63 2.86
C ILE A 74 -6.66 7.44 3.12
N ALA A 75 -7.05 6.52 4.01
CA ALA A 75 -6.27 5.32 4.29
C ALA A 75 -6.08 4.45 3.04
N ALA A 76 -7.14 4.28 2.25
CA ALA A 76 -7.08 3.58 0.97
C ALA A 76 -6.17 4.28 -0.04
N ALA A 77 -6.29 5.60 -0.20
CA ALA A 77 -5.42 6.36 -1.09
C ALA A 77 -3.94 6.23 -0.70
N HIS A 78 -3.62 6.34 0.60
CA HIS A 78 -2.26 6.19 1.10
C HIS A 78 -1.71 4.78 0.84
N TYR A 79 -2.50 3.74 1.08
CA TYR A 79 -2.08 2.37 0.78
C TYR A 79 -1.79 2.21 -0.71
N LEU A 80 -2.74 2.58 -1.56
CA LEU A 80 -2.62 2.41 -3.01
C LEU A 80 -1.42 3.18 -3.59
N GLY A 81 -1.18 4.41 -3.12
CA GLY A 81 0.01 5.19 -3.50
C GLY A 81 1.32 4.58 -3.03
N LYS A 82 1.37 4.11 -1.78
CA LYS A 82 2.57 3.50 -1.19
C LYS A 82 2.96 2.18 -1.87
N GLU A 83 1.97 1.39 -2.25
CA GLU A 83 2.18 0.10 -2.93
C GLU A 83 2.20 0.26 -4.47
N GLU A 84 2.16 1.50 -4.98
CA GLU A 84 2.24 1.83 -6.40
C GLU A 84 1.22 1.09 -7.28
N GLU A 85 0.00 0.94 -6.77
CA GLU A 85 -1.06 0.13 -7.37
C GLU A 85 -1.64 0.80 -8.63
N LYS A 86 -1.08 0.47 -9.79
CA LYS A 86 -1.42 1.10 -11.08
C LYS A 86 -2.90 0.96 -11.45
N GLU A 87 -3.56 -0.12 -11.03
CA GLU A 87 -5.00 -0.31 -11.22
C GLU A 87 -5.85 0.78 -10.54
N ALA A 88 -5.30 1.46 -9.53
CA ALA A 88 -5.96 2.51 -8.77
C ALA A 88 -5.82 3.91 -9.38
N ILE A 89 -5.04 4.10 -10.45
CA ILE A 89 -4.80 5.44 -11.04
C ILE A 89 -6.12 6.13 -11.41
N ASP A 90 -7.02 5.44 -12.12
CA ASP A 90 -8.30 6.00 -12.54
C ASP A 90 -9.26 6.26 -11.37
N PRO A 91 -9.45 5.31 -10.42
CA PRO A 91 -10.14 5.58 -9.17
C PRO A 91 -9.60 6.79 -8.40
N LEU A 92 -8.27 6.93 -8.26
CA LEU A 92 -7.65 8.04 -7.55
C LEU A 92 -7.85 9.38 -8.28
N ILE A 93 -7.77 9.40 -9.61
CA ILE A 93 -8.10 10.59 -10.41
C ILE A 93 -9.56 11.00 -10.17
N ALA A 94 -10.49 10.05 -10.11
CA ALA A 94 -11.90 10.34 -9.85
C ALA A 94 -12.10 10.96 -8.46
N VAL A 95 -11.43 10.44 -7.42
CA VAL A 95 -11.46 11.01 -6.06
C VAL A 95 -10.85 12.42 -6.05
N ALA A 96 -9.69 12.59 -6.68
CA ALA A 96 -8.96 13.85 -6.76
C ALA A 96 -9.74 14.97 -7.46
N LYS A 97 -10.67 14.65 -8.37
CA LYS A 97 -11.50 15.64 -9.09
C LYS A 97 -12.84 15.91 -8.42
N ASN A 98 -13.49 14.88 -7.89
CA ASN A 98 -14.92 14.93 -7.59
C ASN A 98 -15.24 14.97 -6.09
N ASN A 99 -14.28 14.68 -5.20
CA ASN A 99 -14.56 14.63 -3.77
C ASN A 99 -14.70 16.04 -3.16
N SER A 100 -15.78 16.27 -2.41
CA SER A 100 -16.03 17.57 -1.76
C SER A 100 -15.03 17.89 -0.64
N ASN A 101 -14.45 16.88 -0.01
CA ASN A 101 -13.47 17.05 1.07
C ASN A 101 -12.07 17.31 0.49
N THR A 102 -11.53 18.50 0.77
CA THR A 102 -10.17 18.90 0.33
C THR A 102 -9.08 17.94 0.80
N GLN A 103 -9.14 17.41 2.03
CA GLN A 103 -8.12 16.48 2.54
C GLN A 103 -8.15 15.16 1.78
N VAL A 104 -9.33 14.68 1.41
CA VAL A 104 -9.50 13.46 0.59
C VAL A 104 -8.93 13.68 -0.81
N ARG A 105 -9.20 14.83 -1.45
CA ARG A 105 -8.60 15.16 -2.75
C ARG A 105 -7.08 15.21 -2.67
N VAL A 106 -6.52 15.86 -1.64
CA VAL A 106 -5.07 15.96 -1.42
C VAL A 106 -4.44 14.57 -1.23
N ALA A 107 -5.07 13.68 -0.45
CA ALA A 107 -4.58 12.32 -0.27
C ALA A 107 -4.54 11.54 -1.59
N ALA A 108 -5.59 11.65 -2.41
CA ALA A 108 -5.63 11.01 -3.73
C ALA A 108 -4.58 11.57 -4.69
N ILE A 109 -4.35 12.89 -4.67
CA ILE A 109 -3.32 13.56 -5.47
C ILE A 109 -1.91 13.15 -5.03
N ALA A 110 -1.68 13.08 -3.71
CA ALA A 110 -0.41 12.63 -3.16
C ALA A 110 -0.12 11.18 -3.58
N ALA A 111 -1.13 10.31 -3.51
CA ALA A 111 -1.03 8.93 -3.97
C ALA A 111 -0.68 8.85 -5.47
N LEU A 112 -1.34 9.65 -6.33
CA LEU A 112 -1.00 9.73 -7.75
C LEU A 112 0.45 10.17 -7.99
N GLY A 113 0.99 11.07 -7.17
CA GLY A 113 2.39 11.50 -7.25
C GLY A 113 3.41 10.47 -6.74
N GLN A 114 2.96 9.48 -5.96
CA GLN A 114 3.80 8.38 -5.48
C GLN A 114 3.90 7.25 -6.50
N MET A 115 2.95 7.15 -7.43
CA MET A 115 2.97 6.16 -8.50
C MET A 115 4.16 6.42 -9.44
N ASP A 116 4.95 5.40 -9.78
CA ASP A 116 5.92 5.50 -10.89
C ASP A 116 5.22 5.34 -12.26
N GLU A 117 4.22 6.20 -12.52
CA GLU A 117 3.46 6.22 -13.77
C GLU A 117 3.35 7.64 -14.34
N LYS A 118 3.94 7.84 -15.51
CA LYS A 118 3.97 9.13 -16.23
C LYS A 118 2.80 9.26 -17.21
N GLY A 119 2.67 10.43 -17.85
CA GLY A 119 1.69 10.64 -18.91
C GLY A 119 0.29 10.96 -18.39
N LYS A 120 -0.53 9.94 -18.13
CA LYS A 120 -1.94 10.14 -17.73
C LYS A 120 -2.06 10.86 -16.38
N PRO A 121 -1.37 10.44 -15.30
CA PRO A 121 -1.43 11.16 -14.03
C PRO A 121 -1.01 12.63 -14.18
N THR A 122 0.09 12.91 -14.87
CA THR A 122 0.57 14.27 -15.14
C THR A 122 -0.47 15.12 -15.88
N THR A 123 -1.13 14.55 -16.89
CA THR A 123 -2.17 15.24 -17.66
C THR A 123 -3.35 15.63 -16.78
N GLU A 124 -3.74 14.75 -15.87
CA GLU A 124 -4.88 14.98 -14.99
C GLU A 124 -4.55 15.90 -13.82
N LEU A 125 -3.32 15.84 -13.29
CA LEU A 125 -2.82 16.79 -12.31
C LEU A 125 -2.82 18.22 -12.88
N LYS A 126 -2.42 18.39 -14.16
CA LYS A 126 -2.56 19.69 -14.85
C LYS A 126 -4.01 20.16 -14.88
N ASN A 127 -4.95 19.27 -15.22
CA ASN A 127 -6.37 19.62 -15.28
C ASN A 127 -6.91 20.05 -13.91
N ILE A 128 -6.49 19.37 -12.84
CA ILE A 128 -6.81 19.74 -11.45
C ILE A 128 -6.23 21.12 -11.12
N ILE A 129 -4.97 21.39 -11.46
CA ILE A 129 -4.31 22.69 -11.22
C ILE A 129 -5.07 23.85 -11.87
N VAL A 130 -5.55 23.66 -13.10
CA VAL A 130 -6.26 24.70 -13.87
C VAL A 130 -7.69 24.93 -13.38
N SER A 131 -8.32 23.93 -12.76
CA SER A 131 -9.75 23.97 -12.39
C SER A 131 -10.01 24.19 -10.90
N ASP A 132 -9.15 23.71 -10.00
CA ASP A 132 -9.38 23.78 -8.56
C ASP A 132 -9.03 25.19 -8.01
N LYS A 133 -10.01 25.77 -7.30
CA LYS A 133 -9.87 27.09 -6.67
C LYS A 133 -9.07 27.03 -5.36
N ASN A 134 -8.98 25.86 -4.74
CA ASN A 134 -8.30 25.67 -3.47
C ASN A 134 -6.78 25.52 -3.70
N ASN A 135 -6.01 26.50 -3.23
CA ASN A 135 -4.55 26.51 -3.43
C ASN A 135 -3.84 25.35 -2.73
N THR A 136 -4.39 24.76 -1.67
CA THR A 136 -3.82 23.54 -1.05
C THR A 136 -3.88 22.36 -2.02
N VAL A 137 -4.95 22.23 -2.80
CA VAL A 137 -5.07 21.18 -3.82
C VAL A 137 -4.11 21.44 -4.98
N VAL A 138 -4.04 22.68 -5.44
CA VAL A 138 -3.11 23.09 -6.51
C VAL A 138 -1.65 22.83 -6.09
N TYR A 139 -1.29 23.20 -4.86
CA TYR A 139 0.03 22.94 -4.30
C TYR A 139 0.34 21.44 -4.22
N ALA A 140 -0.60 20.63 -3.72
CA ALA A 140 -0.45 19.17 -3.70
C ALA A 140 -0.24 18.59 -5.11
N ALA A 141 -0.97 19.09 -6.10
CA ALA A 141 -0.83 18.64 -7.48
C ALA A 141 0.53 19.02 -8.10
N LEU A 142 1.07 20.19 -7.76
CA LEU A 142 2.44 20.57 -8.14
C LEU A 142 3.48 19.65 -7.51
N LEU A 143 3.33 19.30 -6.24
CA LEU A 143 4.21 18.34 -5.57
C LEU A 143 4.10 16.94 -6.19
N ALA A 144 2.89 16.53 -6.58
CA ALA A 144 2.70 15.27 -7.29
C ALA A 144 3.43 15.28 -8.65
N ILE A 145 3.32 16.35 -9.45
CA ILE A 145 4.08 16.51 -10.70
C ILE A 145 5.60 16.48 -10.45
N LEU A 146 6.06 17.13 -9.38
CA LEU A 146 7.46 17.13 -8.95
C LEU A 146 7.96 15.70 -8.66
N ASN A 147 7.15 14.90 -7.95
CA ASN A 147 7.50 13.53 -7.60
C ASN A 147 7.51 12.58 -8.81
N LEU A 148 6.54 12.74 -9.73
CA LEU A 148 6.47 11.97 -10.98
C LEU A 148 7.67 12.23 -11.90
N LYS A 149 8.33 13.39 -11.78
CA LYS A 149 9.48 13.80 -12.61
C LYS A 149 9.19 13.64 -14.11
N ASP A 150 7.96 13.94 -14.50
CA ASP A 150 7.48 13.89 -15.89
C ASP A 150 7.64 15.26 -16.55
N PHE A 151 8.83 15.87 -16.41
CA PHE A 151 9.08 17.27 -16.76
C PHE A 151 9.09 17.54 -18.27
N ASP A 152 9.38 16.52 -19.08
CA ASP A 152 9.33 16.62 -20.54
C ASP A 152 7.90 16.66 -21.07
N ASN A 153 6.93 16.17 -20.28
CA ASN A 153 5.52 16.18 -20.64
C ASN A 153 5.00 17.61 -20.77
N LYS A 154 4.38 17.89 -21.92
CA LYS A 154 3.75 19.19 -22.21
C LYS A 154 2.77 19.61 -21.11
N ALA A 155 2.01 18.67 -20.54
CA ALA A 155 1.06 18.96 -19.46
C ALA A 155 1.74 19.48 -18.19
N ALA A 156 2.93 18.95 -17.85
CA ALA A 156 3.70 19.48 -16.72
C ALA A 156 4.08 20.95 -16.98
N LYS A 157 4.60 21.26 -18.18
CA LYS A 157 4.98 22.63 -18.56
C LYS A 157 3.78 23.59 -18.50
N GLU A 158 2.65 23.18 -19.07
CA GLU A 158 1.40 23.95 -19.06
C GLU A 158 0.89 24.22 -17.63
N ALA A 159 1.00 23.25 -16.73
CA ALA A 159 0.61 23.41 -15.33
C ALA A 159 1.46 24.47 -14.61
N ILE A 160 2.78 24.43 -14.84
CA ILE A 160 3.72 25.40 -14.27
C ILE A 160 3.44 26.80 -14.79
N ASP A 161 3.32 26.96 -16.11
CA ASP A 161 3.03 28.24 -16.75
C ASP A 161 1.69 28.84 -16.28
N TYR A 162 0.68 27.99 -16.05
CA TYR A 162 -0.60 28.43 -15.49
C TYR A 162 -0.43 28.98 -14.08
N CYS A 163 0.31 28.28 -13.21
CA CYS A 163 0.54 28.72 -11.83
C CYS A 163 1.34 30.03 -11.75
N ASP A 164 2.36 30.23 -12.58
CA ASP A 164 3.09 31.51 -12.63
C ASP A 164 2.18 32.69 -12.98
N LYS A 165 1.28 32.49 -13.94
CA LYS A 165 0.40 33.55 -14.46
C LYS A 165 -0.76 33.85 -13.52
N ASN A 166 -1.33 32.82 -12.88
CA ASN A 166 -2.63 32.93 -12.21
C ASN A 166 -2.57 32.75 -10.69
N LYS A 167 -1.49 32.18 -10.14
CA LYS A 167 -1.38 31.76 -8.73
C LYS A 167 -0.04 32.15 -8.09
N SER A 168 0.67 33.13 -8.64
CA SER A 168 2.02 33.53 -8.19
C SER A 168 2.03 34.41 -6.93
N ASP A 169 0.86 34.85 -6.48
CA ASP A 169 0.60 35.52 -5.21
C ASP A 169 0.69 34.55 -4.02
N ASP A 170 0.39 33.26 -4.23
CA ASP A 170 0.52 32.24 -3.18
C ASP A 170 2.00 31.83 -2.99
N PRO A 171 2.58 32.03 -1.80
CA PRO A 171 4.01 31.81 -1.58
C PRO A 171 4.42 30.34 -1.70
N PHE A 172 3.53 29.40 -1.37
CA PHE A 172 3.83 27.96 -1.45
C PHE A 172 3.80 27.49 -2.90
N ILE A 173 2.80 27.93 -3.67
CA ILE A 173 2.72 27.64 -5.11
C ILE A 173 3.93 28.23 -5.83
N LYS A 174 4.30 29.48 -5.52
CA LYS A 174 5.47 30.15 -6.10
C LYS A 174 6.77 29.38 -5.82
N ASP A 175 6.99 28.96 -4.58
CA ASP A 175 8.17 28.16 -4.20
C ASP A 175 8.20 26.80 -4.93
N ALA A 176 7.07 26.09 -4.99
CA ALA A 176 6.97 24.82 -5.71
C ALA A 176 7.28 24.97 -7.20
N VAL A 177 6.71 26.00 -7.85
CA VAL A 177 6.97 26.31 -9.27
C VAL A 177 8.45 26.60 -9.51
N GLN A 178 9.09 27.40 -8.66
CA GLN A 178 10.51 27.71 -8.78
C GLN A 178 11.39 26.46 -8.65
N LYS A 179 11.07 25.57 -7.70
CA LYS A 179 11.75 24.28 -7.54
C LYS A 179 11.62 23.40 -8.77
N ILE A 180 10.41 23.26 -9.32
CA ILE A 180 10.15 22.46 -10.52
C ILE A 180 10.92 23.05 -11.72
N LYS A 181 10.85 24.36 -11.95
CA LYS A 181 11.60 25.04 -13.02
C LYS A 181 13.11 24.83 -12.94
N LYS A 182 13.66 24.74 -11.73
CA LYS A 182 15.09 24.46 -11.54
C LYS A 182 15.47 23.05 -12.00
N LEU A 183 14.57 22.09 -11.86
CA LEU A 183 14.77 20.69 -12.26
C LEU A 183 14.48 20.43 -13.75
N MET A 184 13.75 21.33 -14.41
CA MET A 184 13.48 21.28 -15.85
C MET A 184 14.63 21.79 -16.72
N LYS A 185 15.63 22.44 -16.12
CA LYS A 185 16.82 22.97 -16.80
C LYS A 185 17.90 21.91 -16.88
#